data_AF-A0A180FFH9-F1
#
_entry.id   AF-A0A180FFH9-F1
#
_cell.length_a   1.000
_cell.length_b   1.000
_cell.length_c   1.000
_cell.angle_alpha   90.00
_cell.angle_beta   90.00
_cell.angle_gamma   90.00
#
_symmetry.space_group_name_H-M   'P 1'
#
loop_
_entity.id
_entity.type
_entity.pdbx_description
1 polymer ?
#
loop_
_entity_poly.entity_id
_entity_poly.type
_entity_poly.pdbx_seq_one_letter_code
_entity_poly.pdbx_strand_id
1 'polypeptide(L)'
;MKSYYLTLLFATSYLLASCVQEKQEPLSDVIERGLNVSAAQALLMAKALENEDGRLPRTVKPDGSLQTSSYDWWCCGFFPGELWYLYENNPLPELKKYAELYTDRIESVKTHTNTHDLGFMLFCSF
;
A
#
# COMPACT_ATOMS: atom_id res chain seq x y z
N MET A 1 1.95 -22.74 56.11
CA MET A 1 1.02 -23.44 55.21
C MET A 1 0.05 -22.56 54.41
N LYS A 2 -0.20 -21.30 54.78
CA LYS A 2 -1.24 -20.47 54.13
C LYS A 2 -0.75 -19.65 52.92
N SER A 3 0.56 -19.38 52.80
CA SER A 3 1.14 -18.51 51.78
C SER A 3 1.12 -19.11 50.37
N TYR A 4 1.31 -20.41 50.22
CA TYR A 4 1.37 -21.07 48.92
C TYR A 4 -0.01 -21.29 48.27
N TYR A 5 -1.08 -21.40 49.08
CA TYR A 5 -2.45 -21.40 48.53
C TYR A 5 -2.80 -20.05 47.89
N LEU A 6 -2.29 -18.95 48.46
CA LEU A 6 -2.51 -17.61 47.92
C LEU A 6 -1.74 -17.43 46.59
N THR A 7 -0.49 -17.88 46.53
CA THR A 7 0.31 -17.87 45.29
C THR A 7 -0.30 -18.77 44.20
N LEU A 8 -0.83 -19.93 44.58
CA LEU A 8 -1.52 -20.85 43.65
C LEU A 8 -2.83 -20.26 43.12
N LEU A 9 -3.57 -19.53 43.96
CA LEU A 9 -4.78 -18.77 43.57
C LEU A 9 -4.46 -17.64 42.59
N PHE A 10 -3.39 -16.89 42.82
CA PHE A 10 -2.95 -15.86 41.87
C PHE A 10 -2.49 -16.48 40.54
N ALA A 11 -1.70 -17.55 40.56
CA ALA A 11 -1.24 -18.24 39.34
C ALA A 11 -2.40 -18.84 38.52
N THR A 12 -3.41 -19.41 39.18
CA THR A 12 -4.60 -19.94 38.50
C THR A 12 -5.51 -18.84 37.95
N SER A 13 -5.63 -17.70 38.63
CA SER A 13 -6.36 -16.53 38.09
C SER A 13 -5.70 -15.93 36.83
N TYR A 14 -4.36 -15.90 36.78
CA TYR A 14 -3.61 -15.48 35.59
C TYR A 14 -3.77 -16.45 34.41
N LEU A 15 -3.84 -17.75 34.66
CA LEU A 15 -4.07 -18.77 33.62
C LEU A 15 -5.49 -18.71 33.04
N LEU A 16 -6.50 -18.38 33.85
CA LEU A 16 -7.89 -18.26 33.40
C LEU A 16 -8.19 -16.95 32.65
N ALA A 17 -7.41 -15.88 32.89
CA ALA A 17 -7.50 -14.63 32.14
C ALA A 17 -6.96 -14.75 30.70
N SER A 18 -6.18 -15.80 30.41
CA SER A 18 -5.60 -16.01 29.07
C SER A 18 -6.58 -16.65 28.07
N CYS A 19 -7.77 -17.06 28.53
CA CYS A 19 -8.87 -17.51 27.67
C CYS A 19 -9.86 -16.37 27.41
N VAL A 20 -9.37 -15.25 26.89
CA VAL A 20 -10.24 -14.33 26.14
C VAL A 20 -10.38 -14.91 24.73
N GLN A 21 -11.59 -15.30 24.37
CA GLN A 21 -11.93 -15.64 22.98
C GLN A 21 -11.60 -14.42 22.12
N GLU A 22 -10.64 -14.54 21.20
CA GLU A 22 -10.41 -13.51 20.19
C GLU A 22 -11.72 -13.29 19.44
N LYS A 23 -12.36 -12.14 19.68
CA LYS A 23 -13.50 -11.73 18.87
C LYS A 23 -12.95 -11.41 17.50
N GLN A 24 -13.24 -12.29 16.53
CA GLN A 24 -12.83 -12.11 15.16
C GLN A 24 -13.28 -10.72 14.68
N GLU A 25 -12.32 -9.95 14.18
CA GLU A 25 -12.58 -8.62 13.66
C GLU A 25 -13.51 -8.70 12.43
N PRO A 26 -14.50 -7.80 12.31
CA PRO A 26 -15.31 -7.70 11.09
C PRO A 26 -14.43 -7.44 9.86
N LEU A 27 -14.73 -8.13 8.75
CA LEU A 27 -13.99 -7.93 7.49
C LEU A 27 -14.04 -6.47 6.99
N SER A 28 -15.15 -5.76 7.26
CA SER A 28 -15.28 -4.34 6.95
C SER A 28 -14.17 -3.50 7.58
N ASP A 29 -13.83 -3.78 8.83
CA ASP A 29 -12.89 -2.98 9.62
C ASP A 29 -11.46 -3.25 9.15
N VAL A 30 -11.18 -4.50 8.73
CA VAL A 30 -9.92 -4.88 8.06
C VAL A 30 -9.77 -4.16 6.72
N ILE A 31 -10.82 -4.14 5.91
CA ILE A 31 -10.83 -3.47 4.60
C ILE A 31 -10.64 -1.96 4.76
N GLU A 32 -11.40 -1.33 5.65
CA GLU A 32 -11.33 0.10 5.89
C GLU A 32 -9.94 0.51 6.38
N ARG A 33 -9.39 -0.21 7.36
CA ARG A 33 -8.01 0.02 7.83
C ARG A 33 -7.00 -0.16 6.69
N GLY A 34 -7.13 -1.20 5.89
CA GLY A 34 -6.26 -1.47 4.76
C GLY A 34 -6.26 -0.32 3.75
N LEU A 35 -7.44 0.10 3.30
CA LEU A 35 -7.60 1.20 2.36
C LEU A 35 -7.07 2.53 2.90
N ASN A 36 -7.34 2.84 4.17
CA ASN A 36 -6.84 4.05 4.81
C ASN A 36 -5.31 4.10 4.89
N VAL A 37 -4.68 2.97 5.24
CA VAL A 37 -3.22 2.86 5.28
C VAL A 37 -2.63 2.95 3.87
N SER A 38 -3.22 2.25 2.89
CA SER A 38 -2.76 2.28 1.50
C SER A 38 -2.83 3.69 0.92
N ALA A 39 -3.93 4.42 1.13
CA ALA A 39 -4.07 5.81 0.69
C ALA A 39 -2.99 6.71 1.30
N ALA A 40 -2.74 6.61 2.61
CA ALA A 40 -1.71 7.40 3.28
C ALA A 40 -0.30 7.09 2.73
N GLN A 41 0.03 5.81 2.54
CA GLN A 41 1.35 5.41 2.03
C GLN A 41 1.55 5.77 0.55
N ALA A 42 0.53 5.60 -0.28
CA ALA A 42 0.59 5.98 -1.69
C ALA A 42 0.78 7.49 -1.86
N LEU A 43 0.08 8.32 -1.07
CA LEU A 43 0.28 9.77 -1.07
C LEU A 43 1.69 10.18 -0.60
N LEU A 44 2.23 9.52 0.43
CA LEU A 44 3.61 9.76 0.87
C LEU A 44 4.64 9.40 -0.20
N MET A 45 4.47 8.25 -0.87
CA MET A 45 5.33 7.84 -1.98
C MET A 45 5.22 8.82 -3.16
N ALA A 46 4.00 9.18 -3.54
CA ALA A 46 3.73 10.12 -4.62
C ALA A 46 4.35 11.49 -4.34
N LYS A 47 4.27 11.97 -3.09
CA LYS A 47 4.88 13.22 -2.63
C LYS A 47 6.41 13.14 -2.65
N ALA A 48 6.99 12.03 -2.20
CA ALA A 48 8.44 11.84 -2.14
C ALA A 48 9.11 11.92 -3.53
N LEU A 49 8.43 11.42 -4.55
CA LEU A 49 8.91 11.41 -5.94
C LEU A 49 8.30 12.51 -6.82
N GLU A 50 7.57 13.48 -6.26
CA GLU A 50 6.83 14.49 -7.04
C GLU A 50 7.78 15.35 -7.92
N ASN A 51 8.99 15.63 -7.41
CA ASN A 51 10.00 16.46 -8.07
C ASN A 51 11.04 15.64 -8.86
N GLU A 52 10.90 14.32 -8.89
CA GLU A 52 11.72 13.42 -9.71
C GLU A 52 11.01 13.12 -11.02
N ASP A 53 11.16 14.02 -12.00
CA ASP A 53 10.45 13.91 -13.27
C ASP A 53 10.74 12.59 -14.01
N GLY A 54 9.69 11.99 -14.57
CA GLY A 54 9.75 10.70 -15.25
C GLY A 54 10.12 9.49 -14.38
N ARG A 55 10.23 9.64 -13.05
CA ARG A 55 10.55 8.52 -12.14
C ARG A 55 9.30 7.91 -11.52
N LEU A 56 9.27 6.58 -11.40
CA LEU A 56 8.19 5.82 -10.79
C LEU A 56 8.76 4.93 -9.68
N PRO A 57 8.00 4.64 -8.60
CA PRO A 57 8.45 3.71 -7.58
C PRO A 57 8.52 2.29 -8.14
N ARG A 58 9.57 1.55 -7.76
CA ARG A 58 9.78 0.17 -8.22
C ARG A 58 9.87 -0.82 -7.06
N THR A 59 10.86 -0.64 -6.19
CA THR A 59 11.06 -1.54 -5.05
C THR A 59 11.96 -0.90 -4.01
N VAL A 60 12.01 -1.48 -2.81
CA VAL A 60 12.97 -1.10 -1.77
C VAL A 60 14.11 -2.11 -1.78
N LYS A 61 15.35 -1.62 -1.83
CA LYS A 61 16.54 -2.46 -1.82
C LYS A 61 16.81 -3.04 -0.41
N PRO A 62 17.67 -4.07 -0.28
CA PRO A 62 18.04 -4.62 1.03
C PRO A 62 18.62 -3.60 2.03
N ASP A 63 19.22 -2.52 1.53
CA ASP A 63 19.77 -1.42 2.34
C ASP A 63 18.72 -0.39 2.79
N GLY A 64 17.44 -0.60 2.42
CA GLY A 64 16.33 0.30 2.72
C GLY A 64 16.17 1.47 1.74
N SER A 65 17.05 1.62 0.74
CA SER A 65 16.92 2.68 -0.26
C SER A 65 15.82 2.36 -1.29
N LEU A 66 15.10 3.41 -1.71
CA LEU A 66 14.11 3.30 -2.77
C LEU A 66 14.81 3.16 -4.14
N GLN A 67 14.47 2.10 -4.87
CA GLN A 67 14.75 1.99 -6.29
C GLN A 67 13.57 2.54 -7.08
N THR A 68 13.87 3.43 -8.02
CA THR A 68 12.92 4.00 -8.97
C THR A 68 13.17 3.51 -10.39
N SER A 69 12.16 3.57 -11.25
CA SER A 69 12.20 3.22 -12.67
C SER A 69 11.78 4.40 -13.55
N SER A 70 11.97 4.27 -14.85
CA SER A 70 11.38 5.14 -15.88
C SER A 70 10.21 4.44 -16.58
N TYR A 71 9.57 5.14 -17.53
CA TYR A 71 8.39 4.67 -18.29
C TYR A 71 8.63 3.42 -19.15
N ASP A 72 9.88 3.06 -19.42
CA ASP A 72 10.25 1.90 -20.24
C ASP A 72 10.18 0.57 -19.48
N TRP A 73 10.09 0.62 -18.15
CA TRP A 73 9.95 -0.58 -17.33
C TRP A 73 8.52 -1.12 -17.40
N TRP A 74 8.36 -2.42 -17.62
CA TRP A 74 7.05 -3.06 -17.83
C TRP A 74 6.01 -2.85 -16.70
N CYS A 75 6.46 -2.52 -15.49
CA CYS A 75 5.62 -2.22 -14.33
C CYS A 75 5.23 -0.73 -14.20
N CYS A 76 5.57 0.13 -15.17
CA CYS A 76 5.37 1.57 -15.04
C CYS A 76 3.90 2.00 -14.84
N GLY A 77 2.94 1.18 -15.26
CA GLY A 77 1.51 1.46 -15.10
C GLY A 77 0.91 1.12 -13.74
N PHE A 78 1.61 0.35 -12.89
CA PHE A 78 1.02 -0.13 -11.63
C PHE A 78 0.80 0.98 -10.61
N PHE A 79 1.79 1.85 -10.40
CA PHE A 79 1.69 2.93 -9.41
C PHE A 79 0.62 3.99 -9.76
N PRO A 80 0.56 4.53 -11.00
CA PRO A 80 -0.58 5.37 -11.39
C PRO A 80 -1.92 4.64 -11.27
N GLY A 81 -1.98 3.35 -11.59
CA GLY A 81 -3.20 2.54 -11.40
C GLY A 81 -3.65 2.39 -9.95
N GLU A 82 -2.71 2.18 -9.03
CA GLU A 82 -2.99 2.18 -7.58
C GLU A 82 -3.61 3.50 -7.14
N LEU A 83 -3.07 4.63 -7.60
CA LEU A 83 -3.60 5.96 -7.28
C LEU A 83 -5.03 6.16 -7.82
N TRP A 84 -5.32 5.66 -9.02
CA TRP A 84 -6.69 5.68 -9.56
C TRP A 84 -7.65 4.82 -8.73
N TYR A 85 -7.28 3.59 -8.38
CA TYR A 85 -8.13 2.74 -7.53
C TYR A 85 -8.37 3.34 -6.14
N LEU A 86 -7.36 3.97 -5.54
CA LEU A 86 -7.52 4.66 -4.27
C LEU A 86 -8.45 5.88 -4.40
N TYR A 87 -8.36 6.63 -5.51
CA TYR A 87 -9.25 7.75 -5.81
C TYR A 87 -10.70 7.28 -6.04
N GLU A 88 -10.91 6.18 -6.77
CA GLU A 88 -12.24 5.57 -6.97
C GLU A 88 -12.89 5.18 -5.64
N ASN A 89 -12.12 4.63 -4.71
CA ASN A 89 -12.61 4.27 -3.39
C ASN A 89 -12.89 5.49 -2.50
N ASN A 90 -11.97 6.47 -2.48
CA ASN A 90 -12.12 7.70 -1.71
C ASN A 90 -11.62 8.90 -2.54
N PRO A 91 -12.51 9.73 -3.09
CA PRO A 91 -12.17 10.74 -4.10
C PRO A 91 -11.49 11.99 -3.51
N LEU A 92 -10.31 11.80 -2.93
CA LEU A 92 -9.48 12.86 -2.39
C LEU A 92 -8.82 13.65 -3.53
N PRO A 93 -8.84 15.00 -3.51
CA PRO A 93 -8.20 15.81 -4.55
C PRO A 93 -6.70 15.52 -4.75
N GLU A 94 -5.98 15.17 -3.68
CA GLU A 94 -4.56 14.82 -3.78
C GLU A 94 -4.32 13.50 -4.51
N LEU A 95 -5.18 12.49 -4.30
CA LEU A 95 -5.09 11.22 -5.02
C LEU A 95 -5.29 11.44 -6.51
N LYS A 96 -6.32 12.20 -6.90
CA LYS A 96 -6.55 12.56 -8.30
C LYS A 96 -5.36 13.29 -8.91
N LYS A 97 -4.86 14.32 -8.23
CA LYS A 97 -3.70 15.11 -8.68
C LYS A 97 -2.50 14.21 -8.97
N TYR A 98 -2.20 13.27 -8.07
CA TYR A 98 -1.07 12.36 -8.28
C TYR A 98 -1.38 11.29 -9.32
N ALA A 99 -2.60 10.75 -9.37
CA ALA A 99 -2.98 9.79 -10.41
C ALA A 99 -2.76 10.39 -11.81
N GLU A 100 -3.23 11.62 -12.04
CA GLU A 100 -2.98 12.38 -13.28
C GLU A 100 -1.47 12.58 -13.51
N LEU A 101 -0.73 13.09 -12.52
CA LEU A 101 0.72 13.33 -12.65
C LEU A 101 1.52 12.07 -13.02
N TYR A 102 1.23 10.93 -12.37
CA TYR A 102 1.97 9.69 -12.60
C TYR A 102 1.50 8.94 -13.86
N THR A 103 0.24 9.11 -14.28
CA THR A 103 -0.22 8.66 -15.61
C THR A 103 0.47 9.46 -16.72
N ASP A 104 0.62 10.78 -16.55
CA ASP A 104 1.31 11.63 -17.54
C ASP A 104 2.79 11.22 -17.73
N ARG A 105 3.46 10.74 -16.68
CA ARG A 105 4.87 10.26 -16.75
C ARG A 105 5.08 9.09 -17.71
N ILE A 106 4.02 8.38 -18.09
CA ILE A 106 4.08 7.20 -18.96
C ILE A 106 3.34 7.40 -20.30
N GLU A 107 2.96 8.63 -20.64
CA GLU A 107 2.24 8.94 -21.88
C GLU A 107 2.97 8.43 -23.14
N SER A 108 4.30 8.49 -23.16
CA SER A 108 5.13 8.02 -24.28
C SER A 108 4.97 6.53 -24.58
N VAL A 109 4.56 5.72 -23.60
CA VAL A 109 4.37 4.28 -23.72
C VAL A 109 3.27 3.92 -24.73
N LYS A 110 2.31 4.82 -24.99
CA LYS A 110 1.24 4.60 -26.00
C LYS A 110 1.77 4.27 -27.39
N THR A 111 3.01 4.65 -27.68
CA THR A 111 3.68 4.38 -28.97
C THR A 111 4.63 3.18 -28.95
N HIS A 112 4.80 2.52 -27.80
CA HIS A 112 5.62 1.30 -27.71
C HIS A 112 4.95 0.14 -28.44
N THR A 113 5.74 -0.61 -29.21
CA THR A 113 5.28 -1.76 -30.02
C THR A 113 6.15 -3.00 -29.85
N ASN A 114 7.11 -2.96 -28.94
CA ASN A 114 8.19 -3.93 -28.80
C ASN A 114 8.10 -4.81 -27.53
N THR A 115 6.97 -4.79 -26.82
CA THR A 115 6.74 -5.62 -25.63
C THR A 115 5.32 -6.17 -25.58
N HIS A 116 5.14 -7.33 -24.96
CA HIS A 116 3.81 -7.87 -24.63
C HIS A 116 3.20 -7.26 -23.36
N ASP A 117 3.97 -6.48 -22.60
CA ASP A 117 3.55 -5.93 -21.32
C ASP A 117 2.79 -4.60 -21.44
N LEU A 118 2.45 -4.15 -22.66
CA LEU A 118 1.73 -2.89 -22.88
C LEU A 118 0.43 -2.80 -22.09
N GLY A 119 -0.23 -3.94 -21.85
CA GLY A 119 -1.39 -4.01 -20.97
C GLY A 119 -1.07 -3.55 -19.54
N PHE A 120 0.00 -4.06 -18.92
CA PHE A 120 0.41 -3.62 -17.59
C PHE A 120 0.87 -2.17 -17.56
N MET A 121 1.49 -1.71 -18.65
CA MET A 121 2.03 -0.37 -18.71
C MET A 121 0.94 0.70 -18.91
N LEU A 122 -0.09 0.42 -19.72
CA LEU A 122 -1.13 1.38 -20.11
C LEU A 122 -2.51 1.08 -19.52
N PHE A 123 -2.96 -0.17 -19.52
CA PHE A 123 -4.34 -0.52 -19.11
C PHE A 123 -4.55 -0.45 -17.60
N CYS A 124 -3.47 -0.47 -16.82
CA CYS A 124 -3.54 -0.20 -15.38
C CYS A 124 -3.73 1.29 -15.07
N SER A 125 -3.40 2.19 -15.99
CA SER A 125 -3.10 3.60 -15.69
C SER A 125 -3.87 4.64 -16.51
N PHE A 126 -4.49 4.22 -17.62
CA PHE A 126 -5.37 4.99 -18.50
C PHE A 126 -6.78 4.39 -18.50
#